data_AF-A0A257ZTE0-F1
#
_entry.id   AF-A0A257ZTE0-F1
#
_cell.length_a   1.000
_cell.length_b   1.000
_cell.length_c   1.000
_cell.angle_alpha   90.00
_cell.angle_beta   90.00
_cell.angle_gamma   90.00
#
_symmetry.space_group_name_H-M   'P 1'
#
loop_
_entity.id
_entity.type
_entity.pdbx_description
1 polymer ?
#
loop_
_entity_poly.entity_id
_entity_poly.type
_entity_poly.pdbx_seq_one_letter_code
_entity_poly.pdbx_strand_id
1 'polypeptide(L)'
;MIAHALEPQPLAFRVRPQADECFDSWIDRVAAAHETTRPVLFRHLGLESALASMDMARGARGLANDQYFAVDQMIGQLAWAVQIEPQQVEGTFLNVEASAVLPRRQRRYVCPRCWQQAWQDRRAPIIRKEWILRMSWRCRHHDFPLCRLPAVEGMMSERVRRAWIDRALAKAENLRQGLDYRPRLIEWNAEGLDRLVRASRKRFKGEKQAYVDRFQANLFHFARDRIAMLALAHSRLGKATWGFERLVWLDLPEHPRREAMTLRPPTPSPRSWRIGKGRGPLRRYDGNVLDLVMTYAHLRVRREAHGSS
;
A
#
# COMPACT_ATOMS: atom_id res chain seq x y z
N MET A 1 -41.05 0.45 -31.29
CA MET A 1 -40.18 -0.69 -30.93
C MET A 1 -39.89 -0.60 -29.45
N ILE A 2 -40.54 -1.44 -28.65
CA ILE A 2 -40.26 -1.55 -27.21
C ILE A 2 -38.95 -2.35 -27.13
N ALA A 3 -37.88 -1.70 -26.66
CA ALA A 3 -36.65 -2.41 -26.33
C ALA A 3 -36.99 -3.40 -25.22
N HIS A 4 -37.09 -4.69 -25.55
CA HIS A 4 -37.09 -5.74 -24.55
C HIS A 4 -35.81 -5.56 -23.73
N ALA A 5 -35.95 -5.09 -22.50
CA ALA A 5 -34.87 -5.11 -21.54
C ALA A 5 -34.55 -6.60 -21.34
N LEU A 6 -33.52 -7.10 -22.02
CA LEU A 6 -33.02 -8.45 -21.82
C LEU A 6 -32.79 -8.61 -20.32
N GLU A 7 -33.37 -9.66 -19.73
CA GLU A 7 -33.10 -9.97 -18.33
C GLU A 7 -31.58 -10.01 -18.11
N PRO A 8 -31.07 -9.40 -17.03
CA PRO A 8 -29.65 -9.39 -16.77
C PRO A 8 -29.16 -10.85 -16.74
N GLN A 9 -28.19 -11.17 -17.60
CA GLN A 9 -27.52 -12.46 -17.57
C GLN A 9 -26.22 -12.37 -16.78
N PRO A 10 -25.78 -13.47 -16.14
CA PRO A 10 -24.44 -13.52 -15.55
C PRO A 10 -23.37 -13.20 -16.59
N LEU A 11 -22.23 -12.69 -16.10
CA LEU A 11 -21.09 -12.35 -16.94
C LEU A 11 -20.54 -13.59 -17.64
N ALA A 12 -20.14 -13.41 -18.90
CA ALA A 12 -19.56 -14.47 -19.72
C ALA A 12 -18.27 -15.02 -19.11
N PHE A 13 -17.38 -14.14 -18.63
CA PHE A 13 -16.16 -14.54 -17.93
C PHE A 13 -16.34 -14.45 -16.41
N ARG A 14 -16.49 -15.62 -15.77
CA ARG A 14 -16.68 -15.75 -14.32
C ARG A 14 -15.35 -15.65 -13.56
N VAL A 15 -14.75 -14.46 -13.58
CA VAL A 15 -13.47 -14.20 -12.93
C VAL A 15 -13.64 -14.21 -11.41
N ARG A 16 -13.23 -15.31 -10.76
CA ARG A 16 -13.31 -15.46 -9.30
C ARG A 16 -12.19 -14.69 -8.59
N PRO A 17 -12.46 -14.11 -7.40
CA PRO A 17 -11.41 -13.54 -6.56
C PRO A 17 -10.46 -14.64 -6.08
N GLN A 18 -9.17 -14.35 -6.03
CA GLN A 18 -8.19 -15.24 -5.42
C GLN A 18 -8.09 -15.01 -3.90
N ALA A 19 -7.55 -16.00 -3.18
CA ALA A 19 -7.25 -15.85 -1.76
C ALA A 19 -6.34 -14.63 -1.51
N ASP A 20 -6.68 -13.84 -0.49
CA ASP A 20 -6.04 -12.58 -0.12
C ASP A 20 -6.04 -11.47 -1.19
N GLU A 21 -6.72 -11.63 -2.33
CA GLU A 21 -6.83 -10.58 -3.36
C GLU A 21 -7.63 -9.37 -2.83
N CYS A 22 -7.14 -8.15 -3.08
CA CYS A 22 -7.90 -6.96 -2.73
C CYS A 22 -9.00 -6.65 -3.76
N PHE A 23 -10.08 -6.02 -3.32
CA PHE A 23 -11.23 -5.73 -4.18
C PHE A 23 -10.86 -5.01 -5.47
N ASP A 24 -10.00 -3.98 -5.39
CA ASP A 24 -9.57 -3.21 -6.57
C ASP A 24 -8.85 -4.12 -7.60
N SER A 25 -7.98 -5.03 -7.15
CA SER A 25 -7.29 -6.00 -8.02
C SER A 25 -8.27 -6.94 -8.72
N TRP A 26 -9.22 -7.48 -7.95
CA TRP A 26 -10.18 -8.44 -8.48
C TRP A 26 -11.14 -7.78 -9.46
N ILE A 27 -11.75 -6.64 -9.10
CA ILE A 27 -12.74 -5.98 -9.96
C ILE A 27 -12.10 -5.43 -11.25
N ASP A 28 -10.85 -4.96 -11.18
CA ASP A 28 -10.12 -4.52 -12.37
C ASP A 28 -9.84 -5.71 -13.31
N ARG A 29 -9.59 -6.92 -12.78
CA ARG A 29 -9.50 -8.14 -13.59
C ARG A 29 -10.83 -8.57 -14.20
N VAL A 30 -11.93 -8.46 -13.46
CA VAL A 30 -13.28 -8.74 -13.98
C VAL A 30 -13.58 -7.81 -15.15
N ALA A 31 -13.32 -6.51 -14.99
CA ALA A 31 -13.52 -5.51 -16.04
C ALA A 31 -12.61 -5.77 -17.25
N ALA A 32 -11.33 -6.06 -17.01
CA ALA A 32 -10.37 -6.35 -18.08
C ALA A 32 -10.74 -7.62 -18.88
N ALA A 33 -11.28 -8.65 -18.24
CA ALA A 33 -11.72 -9.87 -18.93
C ALA A 33 -12.90 -9.62 -19.90
N HIS A 34 -13.65 -8.54 -19.70
CA HIS A 34 -14.76 -8.11 -20.56
C HIS A 34 -14.41 -6.86 -21.38
N GLU A 35 -13.11 -6.54 -21.50
CA GLU A 35 -12.61 -5.40 -22.27
C GLU A 35 -13.30 -4.07 -21.93
N THR A 36 -13.63 -3.89 -20.65
CA THR A 36 -14.41 -2.75 -20.17
C THR A 36 -13.77 -2.05 -18.98
N THR A 37 -14.41 -1.00 -18.50
CA THR A 37 -13.98 -0.25 -17.31
C THR A 37 -14.89 -0.56 -16.12
N ARG A 38 -14.40 -0.39 -14.90
CA ARG A 38 -15.20 -0.58 -13.68
C ARG A 38 -16.52 0.21 -13.68
N PRO A 39 -16.58 1.50 -14.08
CA PRO A 39 -17.86 2.23 -14.17
C PRO A 39 -18.83 1.64 -15.18
N VAL A 40 -18.34 1.18 -16.34
CA VAL A 40 -19.19 0.58 -17.38
C VAL A 40 -19.69 -0.80 -16.94
N LEU A 41 -18.83 -1.60 -16.30
CA LEU A 41 -19.22 -2.87 -15.69
C LEU A 41 -20.33 -2.68 -14.65
N PHE A 42 -20.19 -1.70 -13.76
CA PHE A 42 -21.20 -1.43 -12.72
C PHE A 42 -22.53 -1.03 -13.36
N ARG A 43 -22.51 -0.13 -14.34
CA ARG A 43 -23.71 0.27 -15.08
C ARG A 43 -24.39 -0.91 -15.76
N HIS A 44 -23.62 -1.79 -16.40
CA HIS A 44 -24.14 -2.99 -17.06
C HIS A 44 -24.83 -3.92 -16.07
N LEU A 45 -24.30 -4.05 -14.86
CA LEU A 45 -24.86 -4.88 -13.79
C LEU A 45 -26.03 -4.21 -13.03
N GLY A 46 -26.47 -3.02 -13.44
CA GLY A 46 -27.54 -2.28 -12.76
C GLY A 46 -27.11 -1.65 -11.42
N LEU A 47 -25.79 -1.52 -11.19
CA LEU A 47 -25.23 -0.93 -9.98
C LEU A 47 -25.07 0.59 -10.11
N GLU A 48 -25.21 1.28 -8.98
CA GLU A 48 -24.94 2.71 -8.92
C GLU A 48 -23.50 3.02 -9.37
N SER A 49 -23.38 3.85 -10.41
CA SER A 49 -22.07 4.18 -10.99
C SER A 49 -21.12 4.89 -10.02
N ALA A 50 -21.65 5.58 -9.01
CA ALA A 50 -20.85 6.22 -7.96
C ALA A 50 -20.01 5.20 -7.16
N LEU A 51 -20.52 3.99 -6.94
CA LEU A 51 -19.81 2.91 -6.22
C LEU A 51 -18.51 2.47 -6.95
N ALA A 52 -18.43 2.65 -8.27
CA ALA A 52 -17.22 2.37 -9.03
C ALA A 52 -16.06 3.34 -8.70
N SER A 53 -16.40 4.55 -8.23
CA SER A 53 -15.44 5.57 -7.82
C SER A 53 -15.02 5.43 -6.35
N MET A 54 -15.87 4.82 -5.53
CA MET A 54 -15.65 4.66 -4.10
C MET A 54 -14.49 3.75 -3.73
N ASP A 55 -13.94 4.02 -2.55
CA ASP A 55 -12.87 3.27 -1.94
C ASP A 55 -13.38 2.01 -1.21
N MET A 56 -13.88 1.06 -2.01
CA MET A 56 -14.53 -0.15 -1.49
C MET A 56 -13.56 -1.11 -0.78
N ALA A 57 -12.26 -1.05 -1.07
CA ALA A 57 -11.28 -1.96 -0.45
C ALA A 57 -11.21 -1.80 1.08
N ARG A 58 -11.67 -0.67 1.62
CA ARG A 58 -11.80 -0.41 3.05
C ARG A 58 -12.95 -1.15 3.73
N GLY A 59 -13.91 -1.70 3.00
CA GLY A 59 -15.10 -2.36 3.56
C GLY A 59 -16.05 -1.41 4.31
N ALA A 60 -16.98 -1.96 5.11
CA ALA A 60 -18.05 -1.21 5.78
C ALA A 60 -17.56 -0.09 6.73
N ARG A 61 -16.47 -0.29 7.47
CA ARG A 61 -15.83 0.79 8.26
C ARG A 61 -15.32 1.95 7.40
N GLY A 62 -15.25 1.74 6.09
CA GLY A 62 -14.86 2.71 5.10
C GLY A 62 -15.95 3.70 4.70
N LEU A 63 -17.21 3.37 4.99
CA LEU A 63 -18.40 3.89 4.34
C LEU A 63 -19.29 4.61 5.36
N ALA A 64 -20.07 5.58 4.87
CA ALA A 64 -21.13 6.20 5.66
C ALA A 64 -22.34 5.24 5.78
N ASN A 65 -23.14 5.38 6.84
CA ASN A 65 -24.22 4.44 7.15
C ASN A 65 -25.28 4.36 6.05
N ASP A 66 -25.54 5.48 5.37
CA ASP A 66 -26.47 5.59 4.23
C ASP A 66 -26.01 4.79 3.00
N GLN A 67 -24.73 4.44 2.91
CA GLN A 67 -24.14 3.69 1.80
C GLN A 67 -24.17 2.17 2.02
N TYR A 68 -24.46 1.69 3.23
CA TYR A 68 -24.35 0.27 3.56
C TYR A 68 -25.26 -0.61 2.72
N PHE A 69 -26.51 -0.18 2.50
CA PHE A 69 -27.47 -0.91 1.70
C PHE A 69 -27.04 -1.03 0.23
N ALA A 70 -26.57 0.07 -0.37
CA ALA A 70 -26.07 0.08 -1.75
C ALA A 70 -24.83 -0.84 -1.92
N VAL A 71 -23.98 -0.91 -0.90
CA VAL A 71 -22.81 -1.81 -0.91
C VAL A 71 -23.19 -3.27 -0.74
N ASP A 72 -24.17 -3.58 0.11
CA ASP A 72 -24.70 -4.94 0.26
C ASP A 72 -25.31 -5.44 -1.06
N GLN A 73 -26.14 -4.62 -1.71
CA GLN A 73 -26.67 -4.90 -3.04
C GLN A 73 -25.55 -5.10 -4.07
N MET A 74 -24.50 -4.26 -4.04
CA MET A 74 -23.34 -4.39 -4.91
C MET A 74 -22.62 -5.73 -4.70
N ILE A 75 -22.44 -6.18 -3.46
CA ILE A 75 -21.84 -7.47 -3.14
C ILE A 75 -22.68 -8.61 -3.73
N GLY A 76 -23.99 -8.61 -3.47
CA GLY A 76 -24.91 -9.63 -3.98
C GLY A 76 -24.93 -9.69 -5.49
N GLN A 77 -25.01 -8.53 -6.15
CA GLN A 77 -25.06 -8.44 -7.62
C GLN A 77 -23.75 -8.86 -8.27
N LEU A 78 -22.60 -8.46 -7.73
CA LEU A 78 -21.29 -8.90 -8.23
C LEU A 78 -21.11 -10.41 -8.03
N ALA A 79 -21.54 -10.94 -6.88
CA ALA A 79 -21.47 -12.37 -6.56
C ALA A 79 -22.33 -13.20 -7.52
N TRP A 80 -23.58 -12.77 -7.76
CA TRP A 80 -24.46 -13.36 -8.76
C TRP A 80 -23.86 -13.29 -10.17
N ALA A 81 -23.33 -12.13 -10.56
CA ALA A 81 -22.80 -11.90 -11.90
C ALA A 81 -21.64 -12.85 -12.26
N VAL A 82 -20.78 -13.20 -11.31
CA VAL A 82 -19.67 -14.14 -11.52
C VAL A 82 -19.94 -15.54 -10.94
N GLN A 83 -21.16 -15.78 -10.44
CA GLN A 83 -21.63 -17.04 -9.85
C GLN A 83 -20.74 -17.57 -8.72
N ILE A 84 -20.61 -16.77 -7.67
CA ILE A 84 -19.94 -17.10 -6.43
C ILE A 84 -20.80 -16.70 -5.23
N GLU A 85 -20.43 -17.19 -4.06
CA GLU A 85 -21.02 -16.76 -2.79
C GLU A 85 -20.64 -15.30 -2.45
N PRO A 86 -21.57 -14.47 -1.91
CA PRO A 86 -21.29 -13.11 -1.44
C PRO A 86 -20.06 -12.99 -0.53
N GLN A 87 -19.84 -13.98 0.34
CA GLN A 87 -18.72 -13.99 1.29
C GLN A 87 -17.35 -14.03 0.59
N GLN A 88 -17.27 -14.56 -0.64
CA GLN A 88 -16.04 -14.51 -1.44
C GLN A 88 -15.73 -13.09 -1.92
N VAL A 89 -16.77 -12.30 -2.23
CA VAL A 89 -16.62 -10.87 -2.56
C VAL A 89 -16.25 -10.08 -1.30
N GLU A 90 -16.96 -10.32 -0.19
CA GLU A 90 -16.66 -9.70 1.11
C GLU A 90 -15.21 -9.96 1.55
N GLY A 91 -14.73 -11.17 1.29
CA GLY A 91 -13.36 -11.60 1.56
C GLY A 91 -12.29 -10.76 0.85
N THR A 92 -12.63 -9.94 -0.14
CA THR A 92 -11.69 -9.04 -0.83
C THR A 92 -11.52 -7.67 -0.14
N PHE A 93 -12.35 -7.35 0.86
CA PHE A 93 -12.26 -6.12 1.65
C PHE A 93 -11.37 -6.28 2.89
N LEU A 94 -10.85 -5.16 3.40
CA LEU A 94 -10.07 -5.12 4.66
C LEU A 94 -10.92 -4.80 5.90
N ASN A 95 -12.03 -4.06 5.73
CA ASN A 95 -12.85 -3.54 6.83
C ASN A 95 -12.07 -2.68 7.85
N VAL A 96 -11.40 -1.62 7.37
CA VAL A 96 -10.48 -0.75 8.13
C VAL A 96 -10.69 0.74 7.83
N GLU A 97 -10.19 1.58 8.73
CA GLU A 97 -10.21 3.05 8.60
C GLU A 97 -9.40 3.57 7.40
N ALA A 98 -9.77 4.74 6.89
CA ALA A 98 -9.10 5.40 5.76
C ALA A 98 -7.59 5.62 6.01
N SER A 99 -7.26 5.96 7.26
CA SER A 99 -5.90 6.24 7.69
C SER A 99 -4.99 5.02 7.56
N ALA A 100 -5.51 3.80 7.63
CA ALA A 100 -4.71 2.58 7.56
C ALA A 100 -4.39 2.12 6.12
N VAL A 101 -5.08 2.65 5.11
CA VAL A 101 -4.98 2.21 3.71
C VAL A 101 -4.33 3.28 2.84
N LEU A 102 -3.54 2.86 1.86
CA LEU A 102 -3.00 3.74 0.83
C LEU A 102 -4.15 4.39 0.04
N PRO A 103 -3.98 5.65 -0.41
CA PRO A 103 -4.90 6.25 -1.36
C PRO A 103 -5.09 5.32 -2.58
N ARG A 104 -6.32 5.18 -3.08
CA ARG A 104 -6.67 4.23 -4.16
C ARG A 104 -5.69 4.26 -5.33
N ARG A 105 -5.34 5.46 -5.83
CA ARG A 105 -4.40 5.64 -6.96
C ARG A 105 -2.98 5.15 -6.69
N GLN A 106 -2.60 4.94 -5.43
CA GLN A 106 -1.26 4.50 -5.01
C GLN A 106 -1.20 3.00 -4.69
N ARG A 107 -2.31 2.25 -4.77
CA ARG A 107 -2.40 0.80 -4.48
C ARG A 107 -1.84 -0.07 -5.59
N ARG A 108 -0.55 0.13 -5.88
CA ARG A 108 0.15 -0.50 -6.99
C ARG A 108 1.43 -1.18 -6.53
N TYR A 109 1.47 -1.63 -5.27
CA TYR A 109 2.63 -2.28 -4.69
C TYR A 109 2.43 -3.79 -4.69
N VAL A 110 3.43 -4.52 -5.19
CA VAL A 110 3.37 -5.98 -5.32
C VAL A 110 4.70 -6.63 -4.96
N CYS A 111 4.64 -7.91 -4.62
CA CYS A 111 5.85 -8.73 -4.54
C CYS A 111 6.20 -9.26 -5.95
N PRO A 112 7.39 -8.92 -6.50
CA PRO A 112 7.78 -9.44 -7.81
C PRO A 112 7.96 -10.96 -7.82
N ARG A 113 8.36 -11.57 -6.68
CA ARG A 113 8.47 -13.04 -6.55
C ARG A 113 7.11 -13.74 -6.54
N CYS A 114 6.09 -13.17 -5.87
CA CYS A 114 4.72 -13.67 -5.96
C CYS A 114 4.21 -13.66 -7.40
N TRP A 115 4.48 -12.58 -8.13
CA TRP A 115 4.05 -12.45 -9.53
C TRP A 115 4.77 -13.41 -10.46
N GLN A 116 6.08 -13.64 -10.25
CA GLN A 116 6.84 -14.65 -10.97
C GLN A 116 6.26 -16.05 -10.76
N GLN A 117 5.97 -16.43 -9.51
CA GLN A 117 5.36 -17.72 -9.17
C GLN A 117 3.95 -17.86 -9.74
N ALA A 118 3.10 -16.84 -9.59
CA ALA A 118 1.75 -16.87 -10.15
C ALA A 118 1.79 -17.16 -11.65
N TRP A 119 2.73 -16.55 -12.38
CA TRP A 119 2.89 -16.81 -13.80
C TRP A 119 3.37 -18.24 -14.09
N GLN A 120 4.37 -18.73 -13.37
CA GLN A 120 4.85 -20.12 -13.50
C GLN A 120 3.71 -21.12 -13.26
N ASP A 121 2.83 -20.83 -12.31
CA ASP A 121 1.66 -21.63 -11.96
C ASP A 121 0.44 -21.38 -12.88
N ARG A 122 0.57 -20.55 -13.92
CA ARG A 122 -0.54 -20.11 -14.81
C ARG A 122 -1.72 -19.47 -14.05
N ARG A 123 -1.46 -18.86 -12.90
CA ARG A 123 -2.41 -18.08 -12.11
C ARG A 123 -2.31 -16.60 -12.46
N ALA A 124 -3.44 -15.89 -12.37
CA ALA A 124 -3.43 -14.45 -12.58
C ALA A 124 -2.62 -13.76 -11.46
N PRO A 125 -1.74 -12.80 -11.78
CA PRO A 125 -1.08 -12.00 -10.76
C PRO A 125 -2.10 -11.08 -10.07
N ILE A 126 -1.97 -10.93 -8.75
CA ILE A 126 -2.91 -10.16 -7.92
C ILE A 126 -2.19 -9.11 -7.07
N ILE A 127 -2.93 -8.11 -6.61
CA ILE A 127 -2.52 -7.26 -5.48
C ILE A 127 -3.21 -7.80 -4.23
N ARG A 128 -2.42 -8.14 -3.20
CA ARG A 128 -2.95 -8.65 -1.94
C ARG A 128 -3.56 -7.54 -1.09
N LYS A 129 -4.59 -7.87 -0.31
CA LYS A 129 -5.21 -7.00 0.71
C LYS A 129 -4.17 -6.38 1.65
N GLU A 130 -3.21 -7.16 2.11
CA GLU A 130 -2.17 -6.64 3.01
C GLU A 130 -1.28 -5.58 2.34
N TRP A 131 -1.10 -5.58 1.01
CA TRP A 131 -0.16 -4.68 0.32
C TRP A 131 -0.74 -3.28 0.11
N ILE A 132 -2.05 -3.13 0.22
CA ILE A 132 -2.71 -1.82 0.12
C ILE A 132 -2.71 -1.05 1.45
N LEU A 133 -2.24 -1.66 2.54
CA LEU A 133 -2.10 -1.01 3.84
C LEU A 133 -0.88 -0.06 3.86
N ARG A 134 -1.00 1.10 4.51
CA ARG A 134 0.08 2.10 4.57
C ARG A 134 1.34 1.58 5.25
N MET A 135 1.18 0.73 6.26
CA MET A 135 2.28 0.10 7.00
C MET A 135 2.93 -1.08 6.26
N SER A 136 2.36 -1.50 5.12
CA SER A 136 2.87 -2.63 4.34
C SER A 136 3.99 -2.19 3.41
N TRP A 137 5.13 -2.84 3.53
CA TRP A 137 6.32 -2.57 2.72
C TRP A 137 7.08 -3.82 2.28
N ARG A 138 6.74 -4.99 2.83
CA ARG A 138 7.42 -6.26 2.61
C ARG A 138 6.42 -7.36 2.31
N CYS A 139 6.77 -8.26 1.40
CA CYS A 139 6.09 -9.53 1.25
C CYS A 139 6.44 -10.45 2.42
N ARG A 140 5.43 -10.93 3.16
CA ARG A 140 5.66 -11.87 4.26
C ARG A 140 5.99 -13.29 3.79
N HIS A 141 5.63 -13.64 2.56
CA HIS A 141 5.88 -14.97 1.98
C HIS A 141 7.31 -15.13 1.45
N HIS A 142 7.91 -14.06 0.92
CA HIS A 142 9.22 -14.12 0.26
C HIS A 142 10.28 -13.22 0.89
N ASP A 143 9.91 -12.48 1.94
CA ASP A 143 10.80 -11.52 2.60
C ASP A 143 11.35 -10.40 1.69
N PHE A 144 10.73 -10.17 0.54
CA PHE A 144 11.11 -9.10 -0.38
C PHE A 144 10.41 -7.78 -0.09
N PRO A 145 11.12 -6.64 -0.17
CA PRO A 145 10.48 -5.33 -0.26
C PRO A 145 9.50 -5.28 -1.44
N LEU A 146 8.33 -4.68 -1.23
CA LEU A 146 7.33 -4.54 -2.29
C LEU A 146 7.83 -3.58 -3.38
N CYS A 147 7.45 -3.84 -4.63
CA CYS A 147 7.80 -2.99 -5.77
C CYS A 147 6.55 -2.29 -6.29
N ARG A 148 6.70 -1.01 -6.67
CA ARG A 148 5.65 -0.27 -7.34
C ARG A 148 5.54 -0.74 -8.80
N LEU A 149 4.35 -1.13 -9.21
CA LEU A 149 4.01 -1.40 -10.60
C LEU A 149 4.15 -0.12 -11.43
N PRO A 150 4.63 -0.23 -12.68
CA PRO A 150 4.69 0.90 -13.59
C PRO A 150 3.26 1.38 -13.88
N ALA A 151 3.07 2.69 -14.03
CA ALA A 151 1.83 3.22 -14.55
C ALA A 151 1.82 2.96 -16.07
N VAL A 152 1.29 1.81 -16.46
CA VAL A 152 1.05 1.48 -17.87
C VAL A 152 -0.45 1.59 -18.09
N GLU A 153 -0.86 2.33 -19.11
CA GLU A 153 -2.23 2.29 -19.60
C GLU A 153 -2.45 0.97 -20.34
N GLY A 154 -3.48 0.23 -19.94
CA GLY A 154 -3.78 -1.09 -20.50
C GLY A 154 -2.93 -2.24 -19.95
N MET A 155 -3.12 -3.42 -20.55
CA MET A 155 -2.48 -4.65 -20.10
C MET A 155 -1.02 -4.70 -20.55
N MET A 156 -0.08 -4.87 -19.62
CA MET A 156 1.33 -5.08 -19.97
C MET A 156 1.47 -6.35 -20.82
N SER A 157 2.12 -6.25 -21.97
CA SER A 157 2.49 -7.44 -22.77
C SER A 157 3.36 -8.38 -21.94
N GLU A 158 3.33 -9.66 -22.27
CA GLU A 158 4.05 -10.71 -21.54
C GLU A 158 5.55 -10.44 -21.45
N ARG A 159 6.17 -10.02 -22.57
CA ARG A 159 7.59 -9.64 -22.62
C ARG A 159 7.92 -8.46 -21.70
N VAL A 160 7.10 -7.40 -21.73
CA VAL A 160 7.32 -6.20 -20.90
C VAL A 160 7.13 -6.56 -19.42
N ARG A 161 6.16 -7.41 -19.10
CA ARG A 161 5.93 -7.91 -17.74
C ARG A 161 7.11 -8.72 -17.23
N ARG A 162 7.66 -9.67 -18.02
CA ARG A 162 8.85 -10.45 -17.65
C ARG A 162 10.04 -9.55 -17.34
N ALA A 163 10.38 -8.67 -18.28
CA ALA A 163 11.50 -7.74 -18.10
C ALA A 163 11.30 -6.83 -16.88
N TRP A 164 10.07 -6.43 -16.56
CA TRP A 164 9.78 -5.69 -15.34
C TRP A 164 9.98 -6.55 -14.08
N ILE A 165 9.47 -7.80 -14.05
CA ILE A 165 9.64 -8.72 -12.91
C ILE A 165 11.12 -8.92 -12.61
N ASP A 166 11.94 -9.21 -13.63
CA ASP A 166 13.37 -9.48 -13.44
C ASP A 166 14.11 -8.28 -12.83
N ARG A 167 13.85 -7.07 -13.36
CA ARG A 167 14.39 -5.82 -12.79
C ARG A 167 13.88 -5.54 -11.38
N ALA A 168 12.60 -5.83 -11.13
CA ALA A 168 11.99 -5.61 -9.81
C ALA A 168 12.56 -6.58 -8.76
N LEU A 169 12.83 -7.84 -9.14
CA LEU A 169 13.51 -8.82 -8.29
C LEU A 169 14.92 -8.35 -7.92
N ALA A 170 15.74 -7.98 -8.91
CA ALA A 170 17.10 -7.48 -8.68
C ALA A 170 17.09 -6.25 -7.75
N LYS A 171 16.18 -5.28 -7.99
CA LYS A 171 16.05 -4.11 -7.13
C LYS A 171 15.64 -4.48 -5.69
N ALA A 172 14.67 -5.36 -5.54
CA ALA A 172 14.18 -5.78 -4.24
C ALA A 172 15.27 -6.52 -3.44
N GLU A 173 16.06 -7.36 -4.11
CA GLU A 173 17.19 -8.06 -3.52
C GLU A 173 18.29 -7.10 -3.08
N ASN A 174 18.71 -6.17 -3.94
CA ASN A 174 19.71 -5.17 -3.60
C ASN A 174 19.29 -4.32 -2.38
N LEU A 175 18.01 -3.93 -2.32
CA LEU A 175 17.49 -3.21 -1.15
C LEU A 175 17.51 -4.09 0.10
N ARG A 176 17.09 -5.35 -0.01
CA ARG A 176 17.07 -6.31 1.11
C ARG A 176 18.47 -6.54 1.69
N GLN A 177 19.46 -6.76 0.84
CA GLN A 177 20.86 -7.00 1.25
C GLN A 177 21.48 -5.81 1.98
N GLY A 178 21.07 -4.58 1.66
CA GLY A 178 21.56 -3.36 2.30
C GLY A 178 20.92 -3.05 3.65
N LEU A 179 20.02 -3.89 4.17
CA LEU A 179 19.21 -3.60 5.35
C LEU A 179 19.45 -4.62 6.47
N ASP A 180 19.67 -4.10 7.68
CA ASP A 180 19.72 -4.88 8.91
C ASP A 180 18.45 -4.61 9.75
N TYR A 181 17.48 -5.51 9.65
CA TYR A 181 16.17 -5.37 10.29
C TYR A 181 16.25 -5.56 11.80
N ARG A 182 15.44 -4.79 12.53
CA ARG A 182 15.22 -5.03 13.96
C ARG A 182 14.13 -6.10 14.12
N PRO A 183 14.42 -7.31 14.66
CA PRO A 183 13.43 -8.40 14.72
C PRO A 183 12.11 -7.99 15.37
N ARG A 184 12.18 -7.27 16.50
CA ARG A 184 11.01 -6.75 17.23
C ARG A 184 10.10 -5.87 16.36
N LEU A 185 10.67 -5.03 15.49
CA LEU A 185 9.88 -4.17 14.59
C LEU A 185 9.24 -4.97 13.46
N ILE A 186 9.89 -6.02 12.98
CA ILE A 186 9.33 -6.92 11.97
C ILE A 186 8.17 -7.73 12.54
N GLU A 187 8.31 -8.23 13.77
CA GLU A 187 7.25 -8.93 14.51
C GLU A 187 6.04 -8.02 14.72
N TRP A 188 6.25 -6.80 15.22
CA TRP A 188 5.17 -5.83 15.41
C TRP A 188 4.51 -5.43 14.09
N ASN A 189 5.28 -5.33 13.01
CA ASN A 189 4.72 -5.07 11.68
C ASN A 189 3.78 -6.20 11.26
N ALA A 190 4.22 -7.46 11.39
CA ALA A 190 3.43 -8.63 11.04
C ALA A 190 2.14 -8.70 11.85
N GLU A 191 2.21 -8.50 13.16
CA GLU A 191 1.03 -8.51 14.02
C GLU A 191 0.07 -7.34 13.76
N GLY A 192 0.61 -6.15 13.47
CA GLY A 192 -0.20 -5.00 13.09
C GLY A 192 -0.92 -5.21 11.76
N LEU A 193 -0.26 -5.83 10.78
CA LEU A 193 -0.87 -6.24 9.51
C LEU A 193 -1.95 -7.30 9.73
N ASP A 194 -1.70 -8.34 10.53
CA ASP A 194 -2.69 -9.38 10.81
C ASP A 194 -3.92 -8.82 11.51
N ARG A 195 -3.73 -7.89 12.45
CA ARG A 195 -4.84 -7.19 13.10
C ARG A 195 -5.71 -6.46 12.08
N LEU A 196 -5.09 -5.75 11.14
CA LEU A 196 -5.80 -5.01 10.10
C LEU A 196 -6.50 -5.93 9.10
N VAL A 197 -5.81 -6.96 8.59
CA VAL A 197 -6.37 -7.91 7.61
C VAL A 197 -7.55 -8.70 8.18
N ARG A 198 -7.51 -9.03 9.48
CA ARG A 198 -8.59 -9.74 10.19
C ARG A 198 -9.65 -8.81 10.77
N ALA A 199 -9.54 -7.50 10.56
CA ALA A 199 -10.40 -6.47 11.18
C ALA A 199 -10.55 -6.60 12.71
N SER A 200 -9.52 -7.14 13.38
CA SER A 200 -9.57 -7.52 14.79
C SER A 200 -9.73 -6.29 15.69
N ARG A 201 -10.63 -6.38 16.67
CA ARG A 201 -10.85 -5.34 17.69
C ARG A 201 -9.82 -5.38 18.83
N LYS A 202 -8.90 -6.35 18.82
CA LYS A 202 -7.88 -6.48 19.87
C LYS A 202 -6.94 -5.27 19.85
N ARG A 203 -6.86 -4.59 20.99
CA ARG A 203 -5.96 -3.43 21.16
C ARG A 203 -4.56 -3.91 21.54
N PHE A 204 -3.53 -3.29 20.96
CA PHE A 204 -2.18 -3.41 21.50
C PHE A 204 -2.04 -2.46 22.70
N LYS A 205 -0.97 -2.63 23.47
CA LYS A 205 -0.66 -1.76 24.63
C LYS A 205 0.76 -1.24 24.52
N GLY A 206 1.03 -0.12 25.18
CA GLY A 206 2.36 0.48 25.31
C GLY A 206 3.03 0.78 23.98
N GLU A 207 4.33 0.53 23.90
CA GLU A 207 5.19 0.83 22.74
C GLU A 207 4.67 0.26 21.42
N LYS A 208 4.06 -0.92 21.46
CA LYS A 208 3.54 -1.58 20.27
C LYS A 208 2.33 -0.87 19.69
N GLN A 209 1.45 -0.36 20.54
CA GLN A 209 0.31 0.44 20.10
C GLN A 209 0.81 1.74 19.45
N ALA A 210 1.77 2.41 20.08
CA ALA A 210 2.41 3.60 19.50
C ALA A 210 3.09 3.32 18.15
N TYR A 211 3.77 2.18 18.02
CA TYR A 211 4.34 1.72 16.75
C TYR A 211 3.25 1.54 15.68
N VAL A 212 2.16 0.84 16.01
CA VAL A 212 1.09 0.56 15.03
C VAL A 212 0.40 1.85 14.61
N ASP A 213 0.05 2.73 15.55
CA ASP A 213 -0.62 4.00 15.26
C ASP A 213 0.22 4.87 14.33
N ARG A 214 1.52 4.96 14.61
CA ARG A 214 2.46 5.68 13.75
C ARG A 214 2.48 5.11 12.34
N PHE A 215 2.72 3.81 12.18
CA PHE A 215 2.86 3.23 10.84
C PHE A 215 1.54 3.09 10.10
N GLN A 216 0.39 3.08 10.78
CA GLN A 216 -0.89 3.25 10.12
C GLN A 216 -1.02 4.68 9.58
N ALA A 217 -0.74 5.69 10.40
CA ALA A 217 -0.84 7.10 10.01
C ALA A 217 0.31 7.62 9.12
N ASN A 218 1.29 6.78 8.76
CA ASN A 218 2.52 7.26 8.13
C ASN A 218 2.32 8.03 6.82
N LEU A 219 3.20 9.01 6.61
CA LEU A 219 3.16 9.91 5.45
C LEU A 219 4.14 9.51 4.34
N PHE A 220 4.85 8.39 4.48
CA PHE A 220 5.78 7.94 3.44
C PHE A 220 5.07 7.65 2.11
N HIS A 221 3.76 7.48 2.10
CA HIS A 221 2.99 7.29 0.87
C HIS A 221 3.06 8.50 -0.10
N PHE A 222 3.44 9.69 0.36
CA PHE A 222 3.80 10.82 -0.50
C PHE A 222 5.19 10.67 -1.15
N ALA A 223 6.08 9.88 -0.56
CA ALA A 223 7.43 9.69 -1.07
C ALA A 223 7.45 8.68 -2.22
N ARG A 224 8.22 8.99 -3.27
CA ARG A 224 8.46 8.08 -4.40
C ARG A 224 9.06 6.75 -3.94
N ASP A 225 9.96 6.79 -2.98
CA ASP A 225 10.68 5.62 -2.44
C ASP A 225 10.12 5.14 -1.09
N ARG A 226 8.79 5.21 -0.90
CA ARG A 226 8.11 4.81 0.34
C ARG A 226 8.53 3.46 0.90
N ILE A 227 8.78 2.48 0.02
CA ILE A 227 9.15 1.13 0.43
C ILE A 227 10.53 1.13 1.08
N ALA A 228 11.50 1.84 0.49
CA ALA A 228 12.83 1.97 1.08
C ALA A 228 12.76 2.73 2.41
N MET A 229 11.96 3.80 2.48
CA MET A 229 11.77 4.57 3.72
C MET A 229 11.14 3.72 4.84
N LEU A 230 10.10 2.94 4.52
CA LEU A 230 9.48 2.01 5.46
C LEU A 230 10.48 0.93 5.86
N ALA A 231 11.19 0.31 4.92
CA ALA A 231 12.18 -0.72 5.22
C ALA A 231 13.30 -0.20 6.13
N LEU A 232 13.81 1.01 5.87
CA LEU A 232 14.78 1.69 6.71
C LEU A 232 14.22 1.99 8.11
N ALA A 233 12.97 2.42 8.22
CA ALA A 233 12.32 2.66 9.51
C ALA A 233 12.19 1.40 10.38
N HIS A 234 12.24 0.21 9.77
CA HIS A 234 12.27 -1.10 10.45
C HIS A 234 13.69 -1.66 10.62
N SER A 235 14.71 -0.91 10.21
CA SER A 235 16.12 -1.29 10.27
C SER A 235 16.87 -0.54 11.37
N ARG A 236 18.11 -0.95 11.64
CA ARG A 236 19.01 -0.22 12.55
C ARG A 236 19.38 1.18 12.04
N LEU A 237 19.29 1.44 10.74
CA LEU A 237 19.58 2.72 10.09
C LEU A 237 18.39 3.71 10.11
N GLY A 238 17.31 3.37 10.82
CA GLY A 238 16.02 4.02 10.65
C GLY A 238 15.86 5.44 11.20
N LYS A 239 16.74 5.98 12.06
CA LYS A 239 16.48 7.27 12.75
C LYS A 239 16.18 8.44 11.81
N ALA A 240 16.84 8.46 10.65
CA ALA A 240 16.68 9.50 9.64
C ALA A 240 15.22 9.58 9.14
N THR A 241 14.57 8.42 8.90
CA THR A 241 13.23 8.36 8.30
C THR A 241 12.15 9.01 9.18
N TRP A 242 12.40 9.09 10.48
CA TRP A 242 11.51 9.75 11.44
C TRP A 242 11.52 11.27 11.25
N GLY A 243 12.69 11.86 10.98
CA GLY A 243 12.81 13.28 10.68
C GLY A 243 12.06 13.65 9.41
N PHE A 244 12.17 12.81 8.37
CA PHE A 244 11.44 13.01 7.11
C PHE A 244 9.91 12.99 7.31
N GLU A 245 9.39 11.98 8.01
CA GLU A 245 7.96 11.89 8.27
C GLU A 245 7.42 13.11 9.02
N ARG A 246 8.20 13.62 9.99
CA ARG A 246 7.87 14.85 10.72
C ARG A 246 7.86 16.08 9.82
N LEU A 247 8.81 16.21 8.90
CA LEU A 247 8.85 17.33 7.95
C LEU A 247 7.64 17.31 7.02
N VAL A 248 7.34 16.15 6.41
CA VAL A 248 6.16 16.02 5.54
C VAL A 248 4.87 16.35 6.31
N TRP A 249 4.78 15.95 7.58
CA TRP A 249 3.64 16.28 8.42
C TRP A 249 3.48 17.79 8.64
N LEU A 250 4.58 18.51 8.88
CA LEU A 250 4.57 19.97 9.10
C LEU A 250 4.19 20.75 7.84
N ASP A 251 4.44 20.19 6.65
CA ASP A 251 4.16 20.85 5.37
C ASP A 251 2.73 20.61 4.86
N LEU A 252 1.90 19.81 5.55
CA LEU A 252 0.52 19.57 5.14
C LEU A 252 -0.37 20.81 5.38
N PRO A 253 -1.18 21.22 4.39
CA PRO A 253 -1.97 22.45 4.45
C PRO A 253 -3.06 22.44 5.53
N GLU A 254 -3.41 21.27 6.05
CA GLU A 254 -4.50 21.07 7.03
C GLU A 254 -4.07 21.32 8.49
N HIS A 255 -2.80 21.71 8.74
CA HIS A 255 -2.32 21.96 10.10
C HIS A 255 -2.23 23.46 10.47
N PRO A 256 -2.87 23.90 11.57
CA PRO A 256 -2.63 25.22 12.12
C PRO A 256 -1.20 25.28 12.66
N ARG A 257 -0.40 26.24 12.16
CA ARG A 257 1.03 26.49 12.48
C ARG A 257 1.36 26.72 13.98
N ARG A 258 0.42 26.48 14.91
CA ARG A 258 0.56 26.79 16.35
C ARG A 258 0.59 25.58 17.30
N GLU A 259 0.20 24.37 16.85
CA GLU A 259 0.21 23.16 17.71
C GLU A 259 1.38 22.19 17.44
N ALA A 260 2.21 22.46 16.42
CA ALA A 260 3.46 21.72 16.18
C ALA A 260 4.46 21.78 17.36
N MET A 261 4.27 22.71 18.29
CA MET A 261 5.08 22.89 19.50
C MET A 261 4.57 22.13 20.72
N THR A 262 3.37 21.53 20.68
CA THR A 262 2.80 20.76 21.81
C THR A 262 2.93 19.25 21.65
N LEU A 263 3.32 18.76 20.47
CA LEU A 263 3.82 17.39 20.28
C LEU A 263 5.13 17.23 21.07
N ARG A 264 5.00 16.80 22.33
CA ARG A 264 6.15 16.46 23.15
C ARG A 264 6.87 15.27 22.49
N PRO A 265 8.15 15.39 22.13
CA PRO A 265 8.96 14.22 21.81
C PRO A 265 8.91 13.25 23.02
N PRO A 266 9.06 11.92 22.81
CA PRO A 266 9.41 11.05 23.93
C PRO A 266 10.63 11.65 24.62
N THR A 267 10.58 11.72 25.94
CA THR A 267 11.41 12.56 26.81
C THR A 267 12.89 12.52 26.39
N PRO A 268 13.51 13.68 26.12
CA PRO A 268 14.86 13.78 25.58
C PRO A 268 15.92 13.69 26.68
N SER A 269 17.14 13.29 26.33
CA SER A 269 18.33 13.86 26.97
C SER A 269 19.43 14.05 25.91
N PRO A 270 20.37 14.99 26.12
CA PRO A 270 20.15 16.36 25.69
C PRO A 270 21.31 16.91 24.81
N ARG A 271 21.03 18.06 24.18
CA ARG A 271 21.97 18.98 23.49
C ARG A 271 22.44 18.57 22.09
N SER A 272 21.72 19.05 21.07
CA SER A 272 22.29 19.95 20.04
C SER A 272 21.35 20.10 18.84
N TRP A 273 20.19 20.72 19.05
CA TRP A 273 19.60 21.53 17.98
C TRP A 273 20.21 22.92 18.09
N ARG A 274 21.28 23.18 17.34
CA ARG A 274 21.66 24.54 16.95
C ARG A 274 22.09 24.52 15.49
N ILE A 275 21.25 25.13 14.66
CA ILE A 275 21.63 25.65 13.36
C ILE A 275 22.66 26.74 13.64
N GLY A 276 23.88 26.58 13.11
CA GLY A 276 24.85 27.67 12.94
C GLY A 276 25.91 27.85 14.02
N LYS A 277 27.16 27.74 13.55
CA LYS A 277 28.43 28.27 14.07
C LYS A 277 29.04 27.61 15.32
N GLY A 278 30.18 26.95 15.09
CA GLY A 278 31.34 27.04 15.99
C GLY A 278 31.74 25.80 16.77
N ARG A 279 32.77 25.12 16.24
CA ARG A 279 33.90 24.46 16.94
C ARG A 279 33.56 23.55 18.12
N GLY A 280 33.23 22.29 17.80
CA GLY A 280 33.39 21.13 18.67
C GLY A 280 33.61 19.87 17.81
N PRO A 281 34.38 18.87 18.26
CA PRO A 281 34.79 17.75 17.40
C PRO A 281 33.57 16.89 17.02
N LEU A 282 33.28 16.85 15.72
CA LEU A 282 32.24 16.05 15.08
C LEU A 282 32.38 14.57 15.47
N ARG A 283 31.33 13.96 16.03
CA ARG A 283 31.21 12.50 16.13
C ARG A 283 30.51 11.95 14.88
N ARG A 284 31.00 10.81 14.39
CA ARG A 284 30.72 10.16 13.08
C ARG A 284 29.25 9.76 12.76
N TYR A 285 28.24 10.15 13.55
CA TYR A 285 26.88 9.57 13.40
C TYR A 285 25.69 10.53 13.58
N ASP A 286 25.90 11.83 13.42
CA ASP A 286 24.79 12.80 13.41
C ASP A 286 24.35 13.09 11.98
N GLY A 287 23.44 12.25 11.46
CA GLY A 287 22.79 12.49 10.18
C GLY A 287 21.80 13.65 10.28
N ASN A 288 22.15 14.79 9.70
CA ASN A 288 21.27 15.93 9.47
C ASN A 288 20.21 15.57 8.40
N VAL A 289 19.10 16.29 8.35
CA VAL A 289 18.10 16.22 7.24
C VAL A 289 18.79 16.37 5.89
N LEU A 290 19.82 17.22 5.82
CA LEU A 290 20.66 17.35 4.65
C LEU A 290 21.38 16.04 4.33
N ASP A 291 21.89 15.29 5.31
CA ASP A 291 22.54 13.99 5.08
C ASP A 291 21.56 12.92 4.61
N LEU A 292 20.27 13.06 4.92
CA LEU A 292 19.21 12.17 4.43
C LEU A 292 18.82 12.52 3.00
N VAL A 293 18.69 13.81 2.68
CA VAL A 293 18.54 14.30 1.30
C VAL A 293 19.77 13.92 0.47
N MET A 294 20.97 14.01 1.04
CA MET A 294 22.23 13.64 0.40
C MET A 294 22.39 12.13 0.29
N THR A 295 22.01 11.33 1.29
CA THR A 295 22.03 9.85 1.19
C THR A 295 21.01 9.37 0.18
N TYR A 296 19.82 9.97 0.17
CA TYR A 296 18.80 9.73 -0.85
C TYR A 296 19.27 10.16 -2.25
N ALA A 297 19.90 11.33 -2.38
CA ALA A 297 20.51 11.79 -3.62
C ALA A 297 21.69 10.88 -4.04
N HIS A 298 22.47 10.36 -3.10
CA HIS A 298 23.63 9.52 -3.39
C HIS A 298 23.21 8.09 -3.78
N LEU A 299 22.17 7.54 -3.15
CA LEU A 299 21.49 6.31 -3.59
C LEU A 299 20.85 6.48 -4.96
N ARG A 300 20.31 7.68 -5.26
CA ARG A 300 19.77 8.01 -6.58
C ARG A 300 20.88 8.11 -7.64
N VAL A 301 21.97 8.82 -7.36
CA VAL A 301 23.14 8.97 -8.25
C VAL A 301 23.81 7.62 -8.53
N ARG A 302 23.97 6.75 -7.53
CA ARG A 302 24.50 5.38 -7.74
C ARG A 302 23.61 4.52 -8.63
N ARG A 303 22.30 4.72 -8.54
CA ARG A 303 21.31 3.98 -9.34
C ARG A 303 21.21 4.51 -10.77
N GLU A 304 21.46 5.80 -10.96
CA GLU A 304 21.62 6.43 -12.28
C GLU A 304 22.96 6.00 -12.91
N ALA A 305 24.06 5.93 -12.15
CA ALA A 305 25.37 5.45 -12.62
C ALA A 305 25.42 3.95 -12.98
N HIS A 306 24.58 3.10 -12.36
CA HIS A 306 24.43 1.69 -12.72
C HIS A 306 23.30 1.43 -13.73
N GLY A 307 22.62 2.48 -14.20
CA GLY A 307 21.59 2.42 -15.24
C GLY A 307 22.05 3.01 -16.58
N SER A 308 23.34 3.36 -16.70
CA SER A 308 23.99 3.86 -17.93
C SER A 308 25.01 2.86 -18.48
N SER A 309 24.65 1.57 -18.46
CA SER A 309 25.38 0.46 -19.08
C SER A 309 24.40 -0.45 -19.79
#